data_AF-A0A845Q8U9-F1
#
_entry.id   AF-A0A845Q8U9-F1
#
_cell.length_a   1.000
_cell.length_b   1.000
_cell.length_c   1.000
_cell.angle_alpha   90.00
_cell.angle_beta   90.00
_cell.angle_gamma   90.00
#
_symmetry.space_group_name_H-M   'P 1'
#
loop_
_entity.id
_entity.type
_entity.pdbx_description
1 polymer ?
#
loop_
_entity_poly.entity_id
_entity_poly.type
_entity_poly.pdbx_seq_one_letter_code
_entity_poly.pdbx_strand_id
1 'polypeptide(L)'
;MNDFRNLSFSVDSQEMVPSQFGFGGQYAKLTISCIENRTNIYVNWRRYITTGGIYNNHSVRYRIDKNSPRTEKWSMSTDYEATGKWRGSGISLIKRLKGASSFLLETTPYGDNTVRARFDIKGINQVVEQIANRCGWKP
;
A
#
# COMPACT_ATOMS: atom_id res chain seq x y z
N MET A 1 20.99 13.79 16.73
CA MET A 1 19.68 13.97 16.07
C MET A 1 19.18 12.56 15.79
N ASN A 2 18.28 12.02 16.62
CA ASN A 2 18.05 10.57 16.70
C ASN A 2 16.86 10.12 15.87
N ASP A 3 17.13 9.62 14.66
CA ASP A 3 16.13 9.05 13.74
C ASP A 3 15.67 7.63 14.15
N PHE A 4 16.01 7.20 15.37
CA PHE A 4 15.57 5.95 16.02
C PHE A 4 14.07 5.97 16.40
N ARG A 5 13.22 6.65 15.61
CA ARG A 5 11.75 6.68 15.75
C ARG A 5 11.02 5.96 14.63
N ASN A 6 11.50 6.06 13.39
CA ASN A 6 10.77 5.63 12.19
C ASN A 6 11.43 4.43 11.52
N LEU A 7 10.63 3.56 10.89
CA LEU A 7 11.09 2.42 10.09
C LEU A 7 10.17 2.28 8.87
N SER A 8 10.74 2.08 7.69
CA SER A 8 9.96 1.97 6.45
C SER A 8 10.62 0.97 5.50
N PHE A 9 9.80 0.10 4.92
CA PHE A 9 10.18 -0.80 3.83
C PHE A 9 9.31 -0.50 2.63
N SER A 10 9.94 -0.38 1.46
CA SER A 10 9.23 -0.10 0.21
C SER A 10 9.69 -1.02 -0.90
N VAL A 11 8.77 -1.40 -1.77
CA VAL A 11 9.03 -2.17 -2.98
C VAL A 11 8.25 -1.53 -4.13
N ASP A 12 8.93 -1.33 -5.26
CA ASP A 12 8.31 -0.84 -6.49
C ASP A 12 7.58 -2.00 -7.22
N SER A 13 6.58 -1.67 -8.03
CA SER A 13 5.77 -2.65 -8.76
C SER A 13 6.57 -3.36 -9.86
N GLN A 14 6.15 -4.57 -10.24
CA GLN A 14 6.78 -5.36 -11.31
C GLN A 14 6.50 -4.78 -12.70
N GLU A 15 5.32 -4.16 -12.87
CA GLU A 15 4.93 -3.45 -14.09
C GLU A 15 4.76 -1.94 -13.80
N MET A 16 4.95 -1.09 -14.81
CA MET A 16 4.63 0.34 -14.71
C MET A 16 3.11 0.55 -14.70
N VAL A 17 2.64 1.43 -13.82
CA VAL A 17 1.29 2.00 -13.88
C VAL A 17 1.28 3.10 -14.95
N PRO A 18 0.31 3.11 -15.89
CA PRO A 18 0.19 4.17 -16.90
C PRO A 18 0.08 5.56 -16.27
N SER A 19 0.71 6.57 -16.87
CA SER A 19 0.60 7.94 -16.38
C SER A 19 -0.81 8.52 -16.58
N GLN A 20 -1.17 9.53 -15.79
CA GLN A 20 -2.44 10.25 -15.92
C GLN A 20 -2.60 11.05 -17.22
N PHE A 21 -1.52 11.23 -17.98
CA PHE A 21 -1.51 11.97 -19.24
C PHE A 21 -1.43 11.06 -20.47
N GLY A 22 -1.53 9.74 -20.31
CA GLY A 22 -1.49 8.76 -21.40
C GLY A 22 -0.10 8.48 -21.98
N PHE A 23 0.93 9.24 -21.61
CA PHE A 23 2.31 9.07 -22.07
C PHE A 23 3.18 8.40 -20.99
N GLY A 24 3.75 7.25 -21.31
CA GLY A 24 4.62 6.49 -20.41
C GLY A 24 3.92 5.98 -19.15
N GLY A 25 4.72 5.68 -18.13
CA GLY A 25 4.23 5.17 -16.85
C GLY A 25 5.25 5.33 -15.74
N GLN A 26 4.83 4.97 -14.53
CA GLN A 26 5.64 5.03 -13.32
C GLN A 26 5.44 3.74 -12.52
N TYR A 27 6.50 3.25 -11.85
CA TYR A 27 6.35 2.14 -10.93
C TYR A 27 5.66 2.63 -9.65
N ALA A 28 4.46 2.09 -9.38
CA ALA A 28 3.80 2.31 -8.11
C ALA A 28 4.66 1.73 -6.98
N LYS A 29 4.61 2.34 -5.79
CA LYS A 29 5.43 1.97 -4.65
C LYS A 29 4.56 1.50 -3.50
N LEU A 30 4.66 0.22 -3.15
CA LEU A 30 4.09 -0.33 -1.93
C LEU A 30 5.04 0.00 -0.77
N THR A 31 4.51 0.59 0.30
CA THR A 31 5.26 0.89 1.51
C THR A 31 4.56 0.30 2.74
N ILE A 32 5.34 -0.33 3.62
CA ILE A 32 4.94 -0.69 4.98
C ILE A 32 5.86 0.07 5.93
N SER A 33 5.29 0.87 6.83
CA SER A 33 6.06 1.70 7.76
C SER A 33 5.54 1.65 9.18
N CYS A 34 6.43 1.92 10.12
CA CYS A 34 6.15 2.27 11.51
C CYS A 34 6.67 3.69 11.72
N ILE A 35 5.75 4.65 11.88
CA ILE A 35 6.06 6.07 12.10
C ILE A 35 5.35 6.49 13.38
N GLU A 36 6.07 7.05 14.35
CA GLU A 36 5.49 7.45 15.66
C GLU A 36 4.65 6.35 16.34
N ASN A 37 5.15 5.10 16.34
CA ASN A 37 4.46 3.90 16.84
C ASN A 37 3.12 3.61 16.13
N ARG A 38 2.91 4.15 14.93
CA ARG A 38 1.75 3.88 14.07
C ARG A 38 2.18 3.13 12.82
N THR A 39 1.61 1.94 12.66
CA THR A 39 1.78 1.13 11.45
C THR A 39 0.94 1.68 10.30
N ASN A 40 1.55 1.77 9.12
CA ASN A 40 0.89 2.11 7.88
C ASN A 40 1.23 1.06 6.81
N ILE A 41 0.27 0.77 5.92
CA ILE A 41 0.51 0.11 4.64
C ILE A 41 -0.22 0.91 3.56
N TYR A 42 0.48 1.25 2.49
CA TYR A 42 -0.07 2.05 1.40
C TYR A 42 0.61 1.76 0.09
N VAL A 43 -0.09 2.03 -1.01
CA VAL A 43 0.51 2.11 -2.34
C VAL A 43 0.42 3.56 -2.79
N ASN A 44 1.57 4.19 -3.03
CA ASN A 44 1.64 5.42 -3.80
C ASN A 44 1.69 5.02 -5.29
N TRP A 45 0.73 5.51 -6.06
CA TRP A 45 0.53 5.14 -7.46
C TRP A 45 1.37 6.00 -8.43
N ARG A 46 2.06 7.02 -7.92
CA ARG A 46 2.81 8.06 -8.66
C ARG A 46 1.98 8.76 -9.76
N ARG A 47 0.71 8.98 -9.44
CA ARG A 47 -0.28 9.70 -10.24
C ARG A 47 -1.48 10.05 -9.36
N TYR A 48 -2.22 11.08 -9.74
CA TYR A 48 -3.50 11.41 -9.10
C TYR A 48 -4.48 10.24 -9.22
N ILE A 49 -5.15 9.91 -8.11
CA ILE A 49 -6.21 8.89 -8.05
C ILE A 49 -7.57 9.54 -7.83
N THR A 50 -7.80 10.18 -6.68
CA THR A 50 -9.04 10.90 -6.35
C THR A 50 -8.87 11.66 -5.03
N THR A 51 -9.66 12.72 -4.80
CA THR A 51 -9.77 13.33 -3.47
C THR A 51 -10.42 12.41 -2.43
N GLY A 52 -11.08 11.32 -2.85
CA GLY A 52 -11.83 10.41 -1.98
C GLY A 52 -13.14 10.99 -1.45
N GLY A 53 -13.54 12.18 -1.92
CA GLY A 53 -14.76 12.88 -1.52
C GLY A 53 -14.83 13.17 -0.01
N ILE A 54 -16.05 13.37 0.50
CA ILE A 54 -16.32 13.67 1.91
C ILE A 54 -15.76 12.63 2.90
N TYR A 55 -15.57 11.38 2.46
CA TYR A 55 -15.08 10.29 3.31
C TYR A 55 -13.57 10.05 3.20
N ASN A 56 -12.84 10.85 2.41
CA ASN A 56 -11.40 10.75 2.18
C ASN A 56 -10.91 9.31 1.92
N ASN A 57 -11.68 8.53 1.16
CA ASN A 57 -11.37 7.13 0.88
C ASN A 57 -11.81 6.68 -0.51
N HIS A 58 -11.17 5.62 -0.99
CA HIS A 58 -11.42 5.05 -2.30
C HIS A 58 -11.49 3.52 -2.28
N SER A 59 -12.07 2.96 -3.33
CA SER A 59 -12.16 1.50 -3.50
C SER A 59 -10.83 0.94 -3.97
N VAL A 60 -10.27 0.01 -3.19
CA VAL A 60 -9.08 -0.76 -3.57
C VAL A 60 -9.45 -2.23 -3.55
N ARG A 61 -9.30 -2.88 -4.70
CA ARG A 61 -9.38 -4.33 -4.84
C ARG A 61 -7.98 -4.89 -4.77
N TYR A 62 -7.76 -5.92 -3.97
CA TYR A 62 -6.44 -6.53 -3.79
C TYR A 62 -6.52 -8.05 -3.78
N ARG A 63 -5.40 -8.69 -4.10
CA ARG A 63 -5.22 -10.14 -4.05
C ARG A 63 -3.84 -10.48 -3.51
N ILE A 64 -3.80 -11.46 -2.61
CA ILE A 64 -2.57 -12.05 -2.06
C ILE A 64 -2.39 -13.40 -2.76
N ASP A 65 -1.30 -13.55 -3.51
CA ASP A 65 -1.01 -14.71 -4.36
C ASP A 65 -2.18 -15.14 -5.26
N LYS A 66 -2.61 -16.40 -5.16
CA LYS A 66 -3.70 -16.99 -5.97
C LYS A 66 -5.06 -16.98 -5.27
N ASN A 67 -5.14 -16.40 -4.06
CA ASN A 67 -6.38 -16.35 -3.28
C ASN A 67 -7.46 -15.51 -3.98
N SER A 68 -8.72 -15.68 -3.56
CA SER A 68 -9.82 -14.83 -4.06
C SER A 68 -9.54 -13.34 -3.76
N PRO A 69 -9.78 -12.43 -4.73
CA PRO A 69 -9.58 -11.00 -4.51
C PRO A 69 -10.59 -10.46 -3.50
N ARG A 70 -10.19 -9.42 -2.75
CA ARG A 70 -11.01 -8.70 -1.78
C ARG A 70 -11.08 -7.23 -2.17
N THR A 71 -12.23 -6.61 -1.98
CA THR A 71 -12.41 -5.16 -2.20
C THR A 71 -12.69 -4.49 -0.87
N GLU A 72 -11.93 -3.45 -0.54
CA GLU A 72 -12.06 -2.70 0.70
C GLU A 72 -11.93 -1.19 0.43
N LYS A 73 -12.48 -0.36 1.31
CA LYS A 73 -12.17 1.07 1.32
C LYS A 73 -10.80 1.32 1.97
N TRP A 74 -9.97 2.12 1.32
CA TRP A 74 -8.66 2.56 1.79
C TRP A 74 -8.66 4.09 1.76
N SER A 75 -8.06 4.73 2.76
CA SER A 75 -8.02 6.20 2.85
C SER A 75 -7.02 6.78 1.87
N MET A 76 -7.30 7.96 1.32
CA MET A 76 -6.33 8.67 0.49
C MET A 76 -5.21 9.27 1.35
N SER A 77 -4.05 9.51 0.74
CA SER A 77 -3.03 10.43 1.21
C SER A 77 -3.45 11.89 0.97
N THR A 78 -2.75 12.83 1.61
CA THR A 78 -2.99 14.28 1.49
C THR A 78 -2.62 14.86 0.13
N ASP A 79 -1.80 14.16 -0.66
CA ASP A 79 -1.45 14.47 -2.05
C ASP A 79 -2.36 13.76 -3.07
N TYR A 80 -3.30 12.93 -2.62
CA TYR A 80 -4.25 12.16 -3.44
C TYR A 80 -3.63 11.14 -4.41
N GLU A 81 -2.33 10.85 -4.29
CA GLU A 81 -1.62 9.87 -5.12
C GLU A 81 -1.50 8.48 -4.50
N ALA A 82 -1.78 8.33 -3.21
CA ALA A 82 -1.67 7.07 -2.49
C ALA A 82 -2.99 6.62 -1.86
N THR A 83 -3.24 5.32 -1.92
CA THR A 83 -4.31 4.67 -1.15
C THR A 83 -3.68 3.86 -0.03
N GLY A 84 -4.13 4.06 1.21
CA GLY A 84 -3.52 3.45 2.40
C GLY A 84 -4.47 3.02 3.50
N LYS A 85 -3.94 2.16 4.37
CA LYS A 85 -4.48 1.84 5.69
C LYS A 85 -3.54 2.41 6.74
N TRP A 86 -3.90 3.58 7.25
CA TRP A 86 -3.09 4.39 8.15
C TRP A 86 -3.32 4.04 9.63
N ARG A 87 -2.43 4.50 10.51
CA ARG A 87 -2.61 4.56 11.98
C ARG A 87 -2.95 3.22 12.67
N GLY A 88 -2.51 2.10 12.09
CA GLY A 88 -2.70 0.74 12.61
C GLY A 88 -3.85 -0.04 11.95
N SER A 89 -4.71 0.59 11.16
CA SER A 89 -5.82 -0.08 10.47
C SER A 89 -5.38 -1.17 9.47
N GLY A 90 -4.10 -1.14 9.04
CA GLY A 90 -3.49 -2.11 8.14
C GLY A 90 -2.93 -3.37 8.79
N ILE A 91 -2.84 -3.46 10.13
CA ILE A 91 -2.11 -4.53 10.83
C ILE A 91 -2.64 -5.92 10.46
N SER A 92 -3.96 -6.11 10.39
CA SER A 92 -4.55 -7.41 10.02
C SER A 92 -4.26 -7.81 8.57
N LEU A 93 -4.15 -6.85 7.64
CA LEU A 93 -3.74 -7.08 6.26
C LEU A 93 -2.26 -7.47 6.20
N ILE A 94 -1.40 -6.74 6.90
CA ILE A 94 0.05 -7.02 6.93
C ILE A 94 0.33 -8.41 7.55
N LYS A 95 -0.37 -8.79 8.64
CA LYS A 95 -0.30 -10.16 9.19
C LYS A 95 -0.66 -11.22 8.14
N ARG A 96 -1.59 -10.96 7.20
CA ARG A 96 -1.95 -11.86 6.08
C ARG A 96 -0.94 -11.88 4.92
N LEU A 97 0.01 -10.94 4.86
CA LEU A 97 1.08 -10.97 3.86
C LEU A 97 2.23 -11.91 4.29
N LYS A 98 2.29 -12.34 5.55
CA LYS A 98 3.31 -13.32 5.98
C LYS A 98 3.18 -14.62 5.19
N GLY A 99 4.31 -15.10 4.66
CA GLY A 99 4.40 -16.29 3.81
C GLY A 99 3.96 -16.10 2.36
N ALA A 100 3.40 -14.95 1.99
CA ALA A 100 2.99 -14.67 0.62
C ALA A 100 4.17 -14.33 -0.28
N SER A 101 4.02 -14.58 -1.59
CA SER A 101 5.04 -14.25 -2.60
C SER A 101 4.69 -13.02 -3.44
N SER A 102 3.41 -12.70 -3.58
CA SER A 102 2.93 -11.63 -4.45
C SER A 102 1.71 -10.92 -3.89
N PHE A 103 1.65 -9.61 -4.12
CA PHE A 103 0.52 -8.76 -3.73
C PHE A 103 0.11 -7.92 -4.95
N LEU A 104 -1.12 -8.09 -5.41
CA LEU A 104 -1.71 -7.35 -6.52
C LEU A 104 -2.75 -6.39 -5.97
N LEU A 105 -2.68 -5.11 -6.35
CA LEU A 105 -3.72 -4.13 -6.06
C LEU A 105 -4.26 -3.52 -7.36
N GLU A 106 -5.53 -3.16 -7.34
CA GLU A 106 -6.29 -2.56 -8.43
C GLU A 106 -7.10 -1.38 -7.86
N THR A 107 -7.06 -0.23 -8.52
CA THR A 107 -7.89 0.94 -8.19
C THR A 107 -8.26 1.71 -9.46
N THR A 108 -9.34 2.47 -9.43
CA THR A 108 -9.85 3.21 -10.60
C THR A 108 -9.72 4.72 -10.35
N PRO A 109 -8.73 5.41 -10.94
CA PRO A 109 -8.61 6.87 -10.80
C PRO A 109 -9.89 7.58 -11.30
N TYR A 110 -10.16 8.77 -10.77
CA TYR A 110 -11.32 9.55 -11.16
C TYR A 110 -11.26 9.92 -12.65
N GLY A 111 -12.27 9.49 -13.41
CA GLY A 111 -12.36 9.75 -14.85
C GLY A 111 -11.44 8.90 -15.74
N ASP A 112 -10.79 7.86 -15.20
CA ASP A 112 -9.88 6.98 -15.95
C ASP A 112 -10.15 5.48 -15.65
N ASN A 113 -9.46 4.61 -16.38
CA ASN A 113 -9.54 3.17 -16.31
C ASN A 113 -8.85 2.60 -15.06
N THR A 114 -9.27 1.41 -14.65
CA THR A 114 -8.65 0.68 -13.53
C THR A 114 -7.16 0.43 -13.77
N VAL A 115 -6.31 1.03 -12.94
CA VAL A 115 -4.88 0.74 -12.88
C VAL A 115 -4.60 -0.44 -11.96
N ARG A 116 -3.49 -1.15 -12.22
CA ARG A 116 -3.07 -2.33 -11.48
C ARG A 116 -1.59 -2.21 -11.12
N ALA A 117 -1.23 -2.64 -9.92
CA ALA A 117 0.15 -2.72 -9.46
C ALA A 117 0.40 -4.07 -8.78
N ARG A 118 1.32 -4.85 -9.33
CA ARG A 118 1.79 -6.11 -8.76
C ARG A 118 3.11 -5.90 -8.05
N PHE A 119 3.27 -6.48 -6.87
CA PHE A 119 4.49 -6.43 -6.07
C PHE A 119 4.97 -7.86 -5.79
N ASP A 120 6.27 -8.13 -6.00
CA ASP A 120 6.92 -9.31 -5.42
C ASP A 120 7.20 -8.98 -3.94
N ILE A 121 6.73 -9.85 -3.05
CA ILE A 121 6.84 -9.71 -1.60
C ILE A 121 7.47 -10.94 -0.95
N LYS A 122 8.23 -11.75 -1.70
CA LYS A 122 9.03 -12.83 -1.11
C LYS A 122 9.96 -12.26 -0.03
N GLY A 123 10.05 -12.96 1.11
CA GLY A 123 10.85 -12.53 2.25
C GLY A 123 10.19 -11.48 3.16
N ILE A 124 8.97 -11.01 2.86
CA ILE A 124 8.26 -10.00 3.67
C ILE A 124 8.09 -10.37 5.14
N ASN A 125 8.21 -11.64 5.53
CA ASN A 125 8.20 -12.08 6.93
C ASN A 125 9.15 -11.27 7.83
N GLN A 126 10.40 -11.08 7.39
CA GLN A 126 11.41 -10.32 8.15
C GLN A 126 11.02 -8.85 8.29
N VAL A 127 10.45 -8.26 7.23
CA VAL A 127 9.90 -6.89 7.21
C VAL A 127 8.74 -6.76 8.20
N VAL A 128 7.79 -7.70 8.19
CA VAL A 128 6.64 -7.69 9.11
C VAL A 128 7.09 -7.84 10.56
N GLU A 129 8.07 -8.70 10.85
CA GLU A 129 8.59 -8.90 12.20
C GLU A 129 9.32 -7.66 12.73
N GLN A 130 10.17 -7.02 11.91
CA GLN A 130 10.81 -5.77 12.29
C GLN A 130 9.79 -4.64 12.52
N ILE A 131 8.79 -4.51 11.65
CA ILE A 131 7.70 -3.52 11.80
C ILE A 131 6.86 -3.82 13.06
N ALA A 132 6.51 -5.08 13.32
CA ALA A 132 5.71 -5.48 14.47
C ALA A 132 6.42 -5.20 15.80
N ASN A 133 7.71 -5.55 15.89
CA ASN A 133 8.56 -5.24 17.04
C ASN A 133 8.70 -3.72 17.23
N ARG A 134 8.96 -2.99 16.13
CA ARG A 134 9.15 -1.53 16.16
C ARG A 134 7.90 -0.76 16.58
N CYS A 135 6.72 -1.21 16.16
CA CYS A 135 5.43 -0.57 16.47
C CYS A 135 4.72 -1.19 17.68
N GLY A 136 5.36 -2.09 18.44
CA GLY A 136 4.79 -2.68 19.65
C GLY A 136 3.48 -3.41 19.41
N TRP A 137 3.37 -4.18 18.32
CA TRP A 137 2.16 -4.96 18.06
C TRP A 137 1.94 -5.96 19.19
N LYS A 138 0.70 -6.00 19.71
CA LYS A 138 0.28 -7.10 20.58
C LYS A 138 0.29 -8.41 19.76
N PRO A 139 0.71 -9.54 20.36
CA PRO A 139 0.67 -10.86 19.74
C PRO A 139 -0.65 -11.14 19.00
#